data_AF-T0ZL41-F1
#
_entry.id   AF-T0ZL41-F1
#
_cell.length_a   1.000
_cell.length_b   1.000
_cell.length_c   1.000
_cell.angle_alpha   90.00
_cell.angle_beta   90.00
_cell.angle_gamma   90.00
#
_symmetry.space_group_name_H-M   'P 1'
#
loop_
_entity.id
_entity.type
_entity.pdbx_description
1 polymer ?
#
loop_
_entity_poly.entity_id
_entity_poly.type
_entity_poly.pdbx_seq_one_letter_code
_entity_poly.pdbx_strand_id
1 'polypeptide(L)'
;MDRHHFIESQAMPTKTRFIFVTGGVVSSLGKGIASASLGAILRARGLSVAMIKLDPYINVDPGTMSPFQHGEVFVTDDGTESDLDLGHYERFVRIKTGRDSNFTTGKIYQQVIEKERRGEYLGATVQVVPHITDEIRQSVHKGAGEADVCLVEIGGTVGDIESQPFLEAIRQMALELPGRCFFLHLTLAPEVMGGEMKTKPTQHSVRELRSIGLQPDALLVRCAHELSLDVRRKIALYTNVPVEAVVCGVDVDDIHKIPLKLHEQGLDGIVVRRLGLAGQSPDLTQWHSIVDAAEVADAEVRIAMVGKYVKLRDAYLSLHEALRHAGLKTFSRIDIRYVDCEEIEQHGTSALDTVDAILVPGGFGNRGIEGKIKAVRYARERRVPFLGICLGLQVALIEYGRNVLGLERANSTEFDPGAPHPVVELASEWSDHVRGAQVRAEHSNKGGTMRLGAQAVALETGSLAHDLYGARTIHER
;
A
#
# COMPACT_ATOMS: atom_id res chain seq x y z
N MET A 1 -39.98 27.00 21.00
CA MET A 1 -38.70 26.94 21.74
C MET A 1 -37.85 25.89 21.06
N ASP A 2 -36.80 26.38 20.42
CA ASP A 2 -36.03 25.85 19.30
C ASP A 2 -35.55 24.39 19.41
N ARG A 3 -35.83 23.59 18.37
CA ARG A 3 -35.18 22.28 18.12
C ARG A 3 -34.31 22.35 16.85
N HIS A 4 -33.52 23.40 16.73
CA HIS A 4 -32.37 23.45 15.83
C HIS A 4 -31.10 23.33 16.68
N HIS A 5 -30.85 22.15 17.25
CA HIS A 5 -29.47 21.75 17.52
C HIS A 5 -28.89 21.28 16.20
N PHE A 6 -28.44 22.23 15.38
CA PHE A 6 -27.26 21.94 14.56
C PHE A 6 -26.20 21.49 15.55
N ILE A 7 -25.74 20.25 15.44
CA ILE A 7 -24.49 19.83 16.06
C ILE A 7 -23.48 20.87 15.59
N GLU A 8 -23.04 21.75 16.48
CA GLU A 8 -21.86 22.56 16.22
C GLU A 8 -20.77 21.55 15.88
N SER A 9 -20.42 21.45 14.59
CA SER A 9 -19.21 20.75 14.20
C SER A 9 -18.11 21.48 14.94
N GLN A 10 -17.63 20.90 16.04
CA GLN A 10 -16.51 21.44 16.77
C GLN A 10 -15.38 21.53 15.75
N ALA A 11 -15.10 22.75 15.27
CA ALA A 11 -14.04 23.00 14.32
C ALA A 11 -12.76 22.49 14.98
N MET A 12 -12.27 21.32 14.56
CA MET A 12 -11.15 20.68 15.21
C MET A 12 -9.91 21.51 14.90
N PRO A 13 -9.32 22.22 15.89
CA PRO A 13 -8.26 23.17 15.63
C PRO A 13 -6.96 22.41 15.37
N THR A 14 -6.73 22.00 14.11
CA THR A 14 -5.48 21.35 13.70
C THR A 14 -4.61 22.32 12.92
N LYS A 15 -3.32 22.43 13.24
CA LYS A 15 -2.37 23.28 12.50
C LYS A 15 -1.95 22.64 11.16
N THR A 16 -2.27 21.36 10.97
CA THR A 16 -1.97 20.54 9.80
C THR A 16 -2.57 21.10 8.53
N ARG A 17 -1.83 20.97 7.42
CA ARG A 17 -2.34 21.20 6.06
C ARG A 17 -2.67 19.88 5.39
N PHE A 18 -3.68 19.88 4.55
CA PHE A 18 -4.18 18.69 3.87
C PHE A 18 -3.92 18.77 2.38
N ILE A 19 -3.40 17.68 1.81
CA ILE A 19 -3.28 17.48 0.37
C ILE A 19 -4.20 16.34 0.00
N PHE A 20 -5.31 16.65 -0.66
CA PHE A 20 -6.26 15.64 -1.13
C PHE A 20 -5.86 15.20 -2.54
N VAL A 21 -5.53 13.91 -2.67
CA VAL A 21 -5.11 13.32 -3.94
C VAL A 21 -6.27 12.51 -4.50
N THR A 22 -6.79 12.93 -5.65
CA THR A 22 -7.90 12.28 -6.34
C THR A 22 -7.46 11.82 -7.73
N GLY A 23 -8.18 10.88 -8.33
CA GLY A 23 -7.93 10.45 -9.71
C GLY A 23 -9.20 10.45 -10.54
N GLY A 24 -9.06 10.66 -11.83
CA GLY A 24 -10.17 10.55 -12.77
C GLY A 24 -9.74 9.94 -14.09
N VAL A 25 -10.69 9.82 -15.02
CA VAL A 25 -10.56 9.11 -16.31
C VAL A 25 -10.51 7.59 -16.16
N VAL A 26 -9.51 7.03 -15.47
CA VAL A 26 -9.37 5.59 -15.23
C VAL A 26 -8.76 5.32 -13.86
N SER A 27 -8.97 4.11 -13.33
CA SER A 27 -8.23 3.59 -12.18
C SER A 27 -6.77 3.25 -12.56
N SER A 28 -5.94 2.92 -11.57
CA SER A 28 -4.55 2.47 -11.77
C SER A 28 -3.60 3.49 -12.43
N LEU A 29 -3.88 4.79 -12.29
CA LEU A 29 -3.00 5.88 -12.76
C LEU A 29 -1.73 6.10 -11.92
N GLY A 30 -1.50 5.28 -10.89
CA GLY A 30 -0.37 5.45 -9.95
C GLY A 30 -0.61 6.55 -8.91
N LYS A 31 -1.85 6.69 -8.40
CA LYS A 31 -2.18 7.63 -7.30
C LYS A 31 -1.31 7.38 -6.07
N GLY A 32 -1.25 6.14 -5.57
CA GLY A 32 -0.40 5.76 -4.43
C GLY A 32 1.05 6.18 -4.57
N ILE A 33 1.68 5.85 -5.70
CA ILE A 33 3.08 6.19 -5.96
C ILE A 33 3.28 7.70 -6.10
N ALA A 34 2.36 8.42 -6.75
CA ALA A 34 2.42 9.88 -6.85
C ALA A 34 2.28 10.56 -5.49
N SER A 35 1.34 10.12 -4.66
CA SER A 35 1.15 10.58 -3.28
C SER A 35 2.41 10.31 -2.44
N ALA A 36 2.93 9.09 -2.49
CA ALA A 36 4.13 8.68 -1.76
C ALA A 36 5.37 9.48 -2.19
N SER A 37 5.51 9.73 -3.50
CA SER A 37 6.61 10.54 -4.06
C SER A 37 6.53 11.99 -3.60
N LEU A 38 5.35 12.61 -3.64
CA LEU A 38 5.16 13.97 -3.12
C LEU A 38 5.43 14.02 -1.61
N GLY A 39 4.94 13.04 -0.85
CA GLY A 39 5.21 12.90 0.59
C GLY A 39 6.72 12.79 0.88
N ALA A 40 7.45 12.01 0.09
CA ALA A 40 8.90 11.88 0.22
C ALA A 40 9.65 13.19 -0.03
N ILE A 41 9.25 13.95 -1.06
CA ILE A 41 9.84 15.27 -1.35
C ILE A 41 9.55 16.24 -0.21
N LEU A 42 8.31 16.28 0.29
CA LEU A 42 7.93 17.17 1.41
C LEU A 42 8.69 16.82 2.69
N ARG A 43 8.90 15.52 2.97
CA ARG A 43 9.76 15.10 4.08
C ARG A 43 11.22 15.51 3.87
N ALA A 44 11.74 15.41 2.65
CA ALA A 44 13.08 15.90 2.30
C ALA A 44 13.24 17.42 2.47
N ARG A 45 12.14 18.19 2.52
CA ARG A 45 12.13 19.62 2.88
C ARG A 45 12.12 19.89 4.40
N GLY A 46 12.14 18.84 5.22
CA GLY A 46 12.11 18.91 6.68
C GLY A 46 10.72 18.98 7.30
N LEU A 47 9.65 18.69 6.54
CA LEU A 47 8.28 18.67 7.04
C LEU A 47 7.94 17.31 7.65
N SER A 48 7.16 17.31 8.73
CA SER A 48 6.50 16.10 9.20
C SER A 48 5.29 15.76 8.31
N VAL A 49 5.21 14.51 7.86
CA VAL A 49 4.21 14.06 6.88
C VAL A 49 3.42 12.88 7.45
N ALA A 50 2.09 12.96 7.36
CA ALA A 50 1.17 11.85 7.55
C ALA A 50 0.56 11.42 6.21
N MET A 51 0.29 10.13 6.04
CA MET A 51 -0.32 9.56 4.84
C MET A 51 -1.59 8.78 5.23
N ILE A 52 -2.68 9.02 4.52
CA ILE A 52 -3.95 8.33 4.71
C ILE A 52 -4.47 7.84 3.36
N LYS A 53 -4.93 6.58 3.31
CA LYS A 53 -5.68 6.02 2.20
C LYS A 53 -7.15 5.85 2.57
N LEU A 54 -8.05 6.42 1.78
CA LEU A 54 -9.49 6.20 1.87
C LEU A 54 -9.95 5.27 0.75
N ASP A 55 -10.32 4.04 1.10
CA ASP A 55 -10.73 3.01 0.14
C ASP A 55 -12.25 2.90 0.03
N PRO A 56 -12.83 3.02 -1.18
CA PRO A 56 -14.27 3.12 -1.36
C PRO A 56 -15.02 1.78 -1.24
N TYR A 57 -14.33 0.67 -1.04
CA TYR A 57 -14.94 -0.66 -0.92
C TYR A 57 -15.60 -0.90 0.46
N ILE A 58 -16.56 -1.83 0.49
CA ILE A 58 -17.40 -2.14 1.67
C ILE A 58 -16.72 -3.11 2.65
N ASN A 59 -15.66 -3.82 2.24
CA ASN A 59 -14.87 -4.63 3.18
C ASN A 59 -14.36 -3.74 4.33
N VAL A 60 -14.54 -4.17 5.58
CA VAL A 60 -14.07 -3.43 6.77
C VAL A 60 -12.54 -3.34 6.79
N ASP A 61 -11.90 -4.41 6.36
CA ASP A 61 -10.46 -4.55 6.16
C ASP A 61 -10.20 -5.42 4.92
N PRO A 62 -9.01 -5.30 4.29
CA PRO A 62 -8.64 -6.10 3.15
C PRO A 62 -8.17 -7.52 3.50
N GLY A 63 -8.05 -7.89 4.78
CA GLY A 63 -7.65 -9.24 5.21
C GLY A 63 -8.61 -10.33 4.72
N THR A 64 -9.86 -9.96 4.40
CA THR A 64 -10.86 -10.86 3.80
C THR A 64 -10.87 -10.88 2.27
N MET A 65 -10.07 -10.03 1.62
CA MET A 65 -10.02 -9.91 0.16
C MET A 65 -9.07 -10.93 -0.45
N SER A 66 -9.39 -11.37 -1.66
CA SER A 66 -8.51 -12.30 -2.38
C SER A 66 -7.29 -11.56 -2.93
N PRO A 67 -6.06 -12.05 -2.67
CA PRO A 67 -4.87 -11.47 -3.29
C PRO A 67 -4.85 -11.55 -4.81
N PHE A 68 -5.68 -12.41 -5.43
CA PHE A 68 -5.84 -12.47 -6.89
C PHE A 68 -6.52 -11.25 -7.50
N GLN A 69 -7.28 -10.50 -6.70
CA GLN A 69 -8.08 -9.38 -7.19
C GLN A 69 -7.56 -8.04 -6.67
N HIS A 70 -7.07 -8.03 -5.43
CA HIS A 70 -6.71 -6.80 -4.73
C HIS A 70 -5.19 -6.59 -4.57
N GLY A 71 -4.37 -7.58 -4.96
CA GLY A 71 -2.95 -7.58 -4.63
C GLY A 71 -2.69 -7.99 -3.18
N GLU A 72 -1.49 -7.75 -2.69
CA GLU A 72 -1.12 -8.13 -1.33
C GLU A 72 -1.92 -7.38 -0.27
N VAL A 73 -2.08 -8.02 0.90
CA VAL A 73 -2.52 -7.34 2.12
C VAL A 73 -1.26 -6.86 2.83
N PHE A 74 -1.15 -5.55 3.03
CA PHE A 74 -0.03 -4.99 3.79
C PHE A 74 -0.35 -5.06 5.28
N VAL A 75 0.65 -5.37 6.11
CA VAL A 75 0.51 -5.43 7.57
C VAL A 75 1.39 -4.34 8.18
N THR A 76 0.81 -3.54 9.06
CA THR A 76 1.50 -2.47 9.79
C THR A 76 2.06 -2.96 11.13
N ASP A 77 2.92 -2.17 11.77
CA ASP A 77 3.51 -2.51 13.07
C ASP A 77 2.43 -2.77 14.15
N ASP A 78 1.30 -2.06 14.12
CA ASP A 78 0.19 -2.22 15.07
C ASP A 78 -0.77 -3.38 14.73
N GLY A 79 -0.43 -4.19 13.72
CA GLY A 79 -1.20 -5.37 13.32
C GLY A 79 -2.48 -5.02 12.55
N THR A 80 -2.51 -3.85 11.90
CA THR A 80 -3.56 -3.50 10.95
C THR A 80 -3.27 -4.16 9.61
N GLU A 81 -4.23 -4.94 9.13
CA GLU A 81 -4.29 -5.41 7.74
C GLU A 81 -4.84 -4.27 6.88
N SER A 82 -4.12 -3.89 5.84
CA SER A 82 -4.41 -2.71 5.04
C SER A 82 -4.17 -2.91 3.55
N ASP A 83 -4.60 -1.93 2.77
CA ASP A 83 -4.31 -1.83 1.35
C ASP A 83 -2.81 -1.73 1.08
N LEU A 84 -2.38 -2.19 -0.10
CA LEU A 84 -0.97 -2.24 -0.51
C LEU A 84 -0.33 -0.85 -0.63
N ASP A 85 -1.11 0.22 -0.80
CA ASP A 85 -0.58 1.57 -0.92
C ASP A 85 0.12 2.04 0.36
N LEU A 86 -0.26 1.51 1.54
CA LEU A 86 0.48 1.80 2.78
C LEU A 86 1.94 1.32 2.69
N GLY A 87 2.20 0.22 1.96
CA GLY A 87 3.55 -0.22 1.67
C GLY A 87 4.34 0.80 0.84
N HIS A 88 3.70 1.45 -0.15
CA HIS A 88 4.33 2.54 -0.89
C HIS A 88 4.65 3.73 0.02
N TYR A 89 3.74 4.07 0.93
CA TYR A 89 3.93 5.18 1.87
C TYR A 89 5.11 4.93 2.82
N GLU A 90 5.22 3.72 3.38
CA GLU A 90 6.35 3.39 4.25
C GLU A 90 7.68 3.35 3.49
N ARG A 91 7.70 2.76 2.28
CA ARG A 91 8.91 2.67 1.44
C ARG A 91 9.45 4.04 1.02
N PHE A 92 8.57 4.95 0.58
CA PHE A 92 8.98 6.24 0.03
C PHE A 92 9.12 7.32 1.11
N VAL A 93 8.15 7.43 2.02
CA VAL A 93 8.06 8.53 2.98
C VAL A 93 8.79 8.19 4.28
N ARG A 94 9.14 6.92 4.53
CA ARG A 94 9.84 6.44 5.76
C ARG A 94 9.07 6.73 7.04
N ILE A 95 7.76 6.70 6.98
CA ILE A 95 6.87 6.81 8.14
C ILE A 95 6.44 5.42 8.58
N LYS A 96 5.93 5.32 9.81
CA LYS A 96 5.17 4.15 10.24
C LYS A 96 3.70 4.43 10.03
N THR A 97 3.04 3.57 9.27
CA THR A 97 1.59 3.60 9.08
C THR A 97 0.92 2.68 10.11
N GLY A 98 -0.40 2.84 10.30
CA GLY A 98 -1.16 2.02 11.24
C GLY A 98 -2.66 2.10 11.00
N ARG A 99 -3.44 1.74 12.02
CA ARG A 99 -4.92 1.69 11.99
C ARG A 99 -5.63 2.98 11.55
N ASP A 100 -4.95 4.11 11.71
CA ASP A 100 -5.46 5.45 11.41
C ASP A 100 -4.86 6.01 10.10
N SER A 101 -4.13 5.18 9.34
CA SER A 101 -3.62 5.49 8.00
C SER A 101 -4.45 4.86 6.88
N ASN A 102 -5.41 3.99 7.20
CA ASN A 102 -6.31 3.36 6.23
C ASN A 102 -7.75 3.30 6.77
N PHE A 103 -8.68 3.81 5.96
CA PHE A 103 -10.11 3.76 6.25
C PHE A 103 -10.87 3.31 5.00
N THR A 104 -11.83 2.42 5.20
CA THR A 104 -12.67 1.88 4.13
C THR A 104 -14.10 2.39 4.30
N THR A 105 -14.90 2.39 3.23
CA THR A 105 -16.35 2.63 3.33
C THR A 105 -16.98 1.69 4.35
N GLY A 106 -16.59 0.41 4.33
CA GLY A 106 -17.05 -0.60 5.30
C GLY A 106 -16.85 -0.19 6.76
N LYS A 107 -15.62 0.20 7.11
CA LYS A 107 -15.23 0.60 8.46
C LYS A 107 -15.95 1.86 8.91
N ILE A 108 -16.10 2.85 8.03
CA ILE A 108 -16.83 4.09 8.31
C ILE A 108 -18.32 3.80 8.56
N TYR A 109 -18.96 3.04 7.69
CA TYR A 109 -20.38 2.70 7.84
C TYR A 109 -20.62 1.86 9.09
N GLN A 110 -19.74 0.90 9.37
CA GLN A 110 -19.80 0.11 10.60
C GLN A 110 -19.76 1.00 11.84
N GLN A 111 -18.82 1.94 11.92
CA GLN A 111 -18.68 2.85 13.06
C GLN A 111 -19.94 3.71 13.26
N VAL A 112 -20.48 4.27 12.18
CA VAL A 112 -21.70 5.08 12.25
C VAL A 112 -22.91 4.24 12.69
N ILE A 113 -23.07 3.03 12.15
CA ILE A 113 -24.15 2.12 12.56
C ILE A 113 -24.01 1.73 14.04
N GLU A 114 -22.79 1.48 14.52
CA GLU A 114 -22.53 1.15 15.92
C GLU A 114 -22.83 2.34 16.86
N LYS A 115 -22.43 3.57 16.49
CA LYS A 115 -22.77 4.80 17.23
C LYS A 115 -24.29 4.99 17.31
N GLU A 116 -24.99 4.71 16.22
CA GLU A 116 -26.45 4.78 16.14
C GLU A 116 -27.11 3.77 17.09
N ARG A 117 -26.69 2.51 17.07
CA ARG A 117 -27.20 1.46 17.98
C ARG A 117 -26.92 1.74 19.45
N ARG A 118 -25.84 2.46 19.78
CA ARG A 118 -25.54 2.93 21.14
C ARG A 118 -26.36 4.15 21.56
N GLY A 119 -27.16 4.73 20.66
CA GLY A 119 -28.00 5.89 20.94
C GLY A 119 -27.25 7.23 20.89
N GLU A 120 -26.05 7.30 20.32
CA GLU A 120 -25.24 8.53 20.26
C GLU A 120 -25.89 9.63 19.42
N TYR A 121 -26.76 9.27 18.47
CA TYR A 121 -27.53 10.21 17.65
C TYR A 121 -28.90 10.58 18.25
N LEU A 122 -29.19 10.20 19.51
CA LEU A 122 -30.35 10.64 20.29
C LEU A 122 -31.72 10.46 19.58
N GLY A 123 -31.86 9.39 18.80
CA GLY A 123 -33.08 9.08 18.04
C GLY A 123 -33.28 9.90 16.77
N ALA A 124 -32.29 10.69 16.35
CA ALA A 124 -32.29 11.37 15.06
C ALA A 124 -32.12 10.39 13.89
N THR A 125 -32.60 10.78 12.71
CA THR A 125 -32.38 10.01 11.48
C THR A 125 -30.92 10.10 11.05
N VAL A 126 -30.24 8.95 10.97
CA VAL A 126 -28.87 8.86 10.46
C VAL A 126 -28.87 8.84 8.93
N GLN A 127 -27.99 9.64 8.34
CA GLN A 127 -27.91 9.96 6.91
C GLN A 127 -26.45 10.02 6.46
N VAL A 128 -26.21 9.91 5.14
CA VAL A 128 -24.85 10.08 4.58
C VAL A 128 -24.27 11.45 4.92
N VAL A 129 -25.05 12.51 4.70
CA VAL A 129 -24.71 13.85 5.17
C VAL A 129 -25.66 14.19 6.33
N PRO A 130 -25.16 14.58 7.52
CA PRO A 130 -23.75 14.78 7.84
C PRO A 130 -23.04 13.52 8.38
N HIS A 131 -23.74 12.51 8.90
CA HIS A 131 -23.15 11.48 9.77
C HIS A 131 -21.99 10.66 9.15
N ILE A 132 -22.12 10.18 7.91
CA ILE A 132 -21.04 9.44 7.24
C ILE A 132 -19.90 10.40 6.89
N THR A 133 -20.22 11.58 6.34
CA THR A 133 -19.21 12.59 6.01
C THR A 133 -18.46 13.11 7.25
N ASP A 134 -19.13 13.21 8.39
CA ASP A 134 -18.54 13.62 9.67
C ASP A 134 -17.60 12.54 10.18
N GLU A 135 -17.96 11.26 10.10
CA GLU A 135 -17.06 10.16 10.47
C GLU A 135 -15.80 10.13 9.59
N ILE A 136 -15.95 10.39 8.29
CA ILE A 136 -14.81 10.50 7.37
C ILE A 136 -13.90 11.67 7.79
N ARG A 137 -14.46 12.87 8.01
CA ARG A 137 -13.68 14.04 8.45
C ARG A 137 -12.97 13.76 9.77
N GLN A 138 -13.66 13.18 10.75
CA GLN A 138 -13.09 12.78 12.04
C GLN A 138 -11.94 11.79 11.88
N SER A 139 -12.10 10.78 11.03
CA SER A 139 -11.07 9.78 10.72
C SER A 139 -9.84 10.40 10.08
N VAL A 140 -10.03 11.31 9.12
CA VAL A 140 -8.93 12.04 8.46
C VAL A 140 -8.17 12.92 9.46
N HIS A 141 -8.88 13.68 10.30
CA HIS A 141 -8.25 14.50 11.34
C HIS A 141 -7.47 13.65 12.35
N LYS A 142 -8.03 12.50 12.75
CA LYS A 142 -7.36 11.57 13.65
C LYS A 142 -6.08 11.01 13.05
N GLY A 143 -6.13 10.56 11.79
CA GLY A 143 -4.97 10.03 11.08
C GLY A 143 -3.89 11.07 10.78
N ALA A 144 -4.28 12.35 10.65
CA ALA A 144 -3.34 13.45 10.45
C ALA A 144 -2.48 13.75 11.68
N GLY A 145 -3.02 13.53 12.88
CA GLY A 145 -2.33 13.79 14.14
C GLY A 145 -1.79 15.22 14.22
N GLU A 146 -0.51 15.36 14.53
CA GLU A 146 0.19 16.64 14.64
C GLU A 146 1.14 16.94 13.47
N ALA A 147 1.03 16.19 12.36
CA ALA A 147 1.90 16.40 11.20
C ALA A 147 1.72 17.80 10.60
N ASP A 148 2.78 18.36 10.01
CA ASP A 148 2.73 19.63 9.28
C ASP A 148 1.81 19.48 8.05
N VAL A 149 1.92 18.34 7.36
CA VAL A 149 1.15 17.99 6.17
C VAL A 149 0.59 16.58 6.27
N CYS A 150 -0.70 16.42 5.95
CA CYS A 150 -1.35 15.13 5.77
C CYS A 150 -1.75 14.97 4.29
N LEU A 151 -1.21 13.96 3.62
CA LEU A 151 -1.67 13.57 2.29
C LEU A 151 -2.77 12.52 2.45
N VAL A 152 -3.92 12.79 1.84
CA VAL A 152 -5.09 11.92 1.89
C VAL A 152 -5.38 11.48 0.46
N GLU A 153 -5.05 10.23 0.16
CA GLU A 153 -5.41 9.61 -1.11
C GLU A 153 -6.85 9.11 -1.06
N ILE A 154 -7.63 9.53 -2.04
CA ILE A 154 -9.00 9.07 -2.26
C ILE A 154 -8.96 7.97 -3.32
N GLY A 155 -9.25 6.74 -2.89
CA GLY A 155 -9.41 5.58 -3.76
C GLY A 155 -10.57 5.76 -4.73
N GLY A 156 -10.65 4.86 -5.72
CA GLY A 156 -11.65 4.94 -6.79
C GLY A 156 -11.33 6.02 -7.84
N THR A 157 -12.35 6.36 -8.63
CA THR A 157 -12.30 7.34 -9.72
C THR A 157 -13.37 8.39 -9.50
N VAL A 158 -13.03 9.67 -9.65
CA VAL A 158 -14.00 10.77 -9.61
C VAL A 158 -15.08 10.54 -10.68
N GLY A 159 -16.34 10.54 -10.23
CA GLY A 159 -17.51 10.17 -11.04
C GLY A 159 -18.18 8.88 -10.56
N ASP A 160 -17.44 8.01 -9.86
CA ASP A 160 -17.99 6.76 -9.32
C ASP A 160 -18.81 7.02 -8.03
N ILE A 161 -19.93 6.31 -7.89
CA ILE A 161 -20.85 6.44 -6.74
C ILE A 161 -20.13 6.14 -5.42
N GLU A 162 -19.27 5.13 -5.42
CA GLU A 162 -18.56 4.66 -4.22
C GLU A 162 -17.64 5.72 -3.60
N SER A 163 -17.17 6.70 -4.39
CA SER A 163 -16.26 7.76 -3.92
C SER A 163 -17.00 9.01 -3.43
N GLN A 164 -18.31 9.14 -3.70
CA GLN A 164 -19.08 10.35 -3.42
C GLN A 164 -19.03 10.78 -1.93
N PRO A 165 -19.18 9.88 -0.94
CA PRO A 165 -19.10 10.29 0.47
C PRO A 165 -17.72 10.87 0.84
N PHE A 166 -16.63 10.32 0.32
CA PHE A 166 -15.28 10.83 0.56
C PHE A 166 -15.07 12.20 -0.09
N LEU A 167 -15.50 12.36 -1.34
CA LEU A 167 -15.36 13.63 -2.06
C LEU A 167 -16.18 14.74 -1.40
N GLU A 168 -17.39 14.44 -0.91
CA GLU A 168 -18.19 15.39 -0.14
C GLU A 168 -17.54 15.73 1.21
N ALA A 169 -16.95 14.76 1.91
CA ALA A 169 -16.26 15.00 3.17
C ALA A 169 -15.06 15.96 3.01
N ILE A 170 -14.19 15.74 2.00
CA ILE A 170 -13.03 16.62 1.76
C ILE A 170 -13.44 18.01 1.27
N ARG A 171 -14.58 18.12 0.56
CA ARG A 171 -15.17 19.40 0.18
C ARG A 171 -15.61 20.20 1.40
N GLN A 172 -16.27 19.53 2.37
CA GLN A 172 -16.62 20.15 3.65
C GLN A 172 -15.37 20.54 4.46
N MET A 173 -14.33 19.69 4.50
CA MET A 173 -13.05 20.06 5.14
C MET A 173 -12.43 21.31 4.53
N ALA A 174 -12.45 21.45 3.20
CA ALA A 174 -11.89 22.63 2.54
C ALA A 174 -12.68 23.92 2.83
N LEU A 175 -13.99 23.83 3.10
CA LEU A 175 -14.80 24.95 3.57
C LEU A 175 -14.48 25.31 5.03
N GLU A 176 -14.29 24.31 5.89
CA GLU A 176 -13.97 24.49 7.31
C GLU A 176 -12.52 24.99 7.53
N LEU A 177 -11.61 24.67 6.62
CA LEU A 177 -10.16 24.92 6.73
C LEU A 177 -9.62 25.79 5.58
N PRO A 178 -10.10 27.04 5.41
CA PRO A 178 -9.71 27.88 4.30
C PRO A 178 -8.20 28.12 4.27
N GLY A 179 -7.58 27.91 3.11
CA GLY A 179 -6.14 28.08 2.90
C GLY A 179 -5.25 26.94 3.43
N ARG A 180 -5.83 25.89 4.01
CA ARG A 180 -5.08 24.71 4.52
C ARG A 180 -5.25 23.46 3.69
N CYS A 181 -6.04 23.51 2.63
CA CYS A 181 -6.29 22.38 1.74
C CYS A 181 -5.69 22.63 0.35
N PHE A 182 -5.12 21.58 -0.24
CA PHE A 182 -4.59 21.54 -1.60
C PHE A 182 -5.18 20.33 -2.32
N PHE A 183 -5.71 20.52 -3.52
CA PHE A 183 -6.27 19.45 -4.33
C PHE A 183 -5.33 19.08 -5.49
N LEU A 184 -4.72 17.89 -5.41
CA LEU A 184 -3.96 17.29 -6.51
C LEU A 184 -4.86 16.29 -7.23
N HIS A 185 -5.15 16.52 -8.51
CA HIS A 185 -6.00 15.62 -9.30
C HIS A 185 -5.20 14.94 -10.41
N LEU A 186 -5.14 13.61 -10.36
CA LEU A 186 -4.52 12.78 -11.38
C LEU A 186 -5.50 12.54 -12.53
N THR A 187 -5.03 12.69 -13.76
CA THR A 187 -5.80 12.40 -14.97
C THR A 187 -4.95 11.67 -15.99
N LEU A 188 -5.56 11.20 -17.08
CA LEU A 188 -4.87 10.57 -18.21
C LEU A 188 -5.01 11.44 -19.46
N ALA A 189 -3.88 11.71 -20.14
CA ALA A 189 -3.86 12.23 -21.50
C ALA A 189 -3.42 11.10 -22.45
N PRO A 190 -4.38 10.34 -23.02
CA PRO A 190 -4.04 9.24 -23.90
C PRO A 190 -3.55 9.76 -25.24
N GLU A 191 -2.65 8.99 -25.86
CA GLU A 191 -2.26 9.17 -27.25
C GLU A 191 -3.21 8.38 -28.16
N VAL A 192 -3.59 8.98 -29.29
CA VAL A 192 -4.35 8.28 -30.34
C VAL A 192 -3.48 8.07 -31.58
N MET A 193 -3.95 7.24 -32.51
CA MET A 193 -3.27 6.99 -33.78
C MET A 193 -2.79 8.31 -34.43
N GLY A 194 -1.48 8.38 -34.68
CA GLY A 194 -0.82 9.56 -35.24
C GLY A 194 -0.07 10.45 -34.23
N GLY A 195 0.11 10.02 -32.98
CA GLY A 195 0.99 10.71 -32.02
C GLY A 195 0.33 11.85 -31.25
N GLU A 196 -0.96 12.12 -31.47
CA GLU A 196 -1.63 13.27 -30.88
C GLU A 196 -2.14 12.96 -29.47
N MET A 197 -1.57 13.63 -28.46
CA MET A 197 -2.09 13.56 -27.10
C MET A 197 -3.44 14.28 -26.94
N LYS A 198 -4.43 13.57 -26.40
CA LYS A 198 -5.78 14.09 -26.22
C LYS A 198 -5.98 14.64 -24.81
N THR A 199 -6.24 15.95 -24.74
CA THR A 199 -6.51 16.67 -23.48
C THR A 199 -7.95 16.55 -22.98
N LYS A 200 -8.88 16.04 -23.82
CA LYS A 200 -10.32 16.04 -23.51
C LYS A 200 -10.68 15.19 -22.28
N PRO A 201 -10.08 14.00 -22.07
CA PRO A 201 -10.35 13.23 -20.86
C PRO A 201 -10.02 14.01 -19.58
N THR A 202 -8.86 14.67 -19.51
CA THR A 202 -8.50 15.58 -18.41
C THR A 202 -9.53 16.70 -18.22
N GLN A 203 -10.00 17.32 -19.30
CA GLN A 203 -11.01 18.39 -19.22
C GLN A 203 -12.34 17.90 -18.64
N HIS A 204 -12.82 16.74 -19.07
CA HIS A 204 -14.05 16.15 -18.55
C HIS A 204 -13.89 15.70 -17.09
N SER A 205 -12.73 15.15 -16.73
CA SER A 205 -12.40 14.75 -15.37
C SER A 205 -12.46 15.93 -14.40
N VAL A 206 -11.84 17.06 -14.77
CA VAL A 206 -11.90 18.27 -13.94
C VAL A 206 -13.30 18.87 -13.92
N ARG A 207 -14.08 18.78 -15.01
CA ARG A 207 -15.48 19.20 -15.00
C ARG A 207 -16.31 18.40 -13.99
N GLU A 208 -16.07 17.09 -13.90
CA GLU A 208 -16.75 16.22 -12.93
C GLU A 208 -16.35 16.56 -11.49
N LEU A 209 -15.04 16.77 -11.24
CA LEU A 209 -14.57 17.21 -9.93
C LEU A 209 -15.19 18.57 -9.52
N ARG A 210 -15.33 19.49 -10.48
CA ARG A 210 -15.95 20.80 -10.25
C ARG A 210 -17.47 20.72 -10.07
N SER A 211 -18.15 19.75 -10.68
CA SER A 211 -19.61 19.60 -10.57
C SER A 211 -20.03 19.33 -9.12
N ILE A 212 -19.15 18.68 -8.36
CA ILE A 212 -19.29 18.42 -6.92
C ILE A 212 -18.62 19.49 -6.05
N GLY A 213 -18.23 20.63 -6.61
CA GLY A 213 -17.72 21.78 -5.83
C GLY A 213 -16.23 21.72 -5.46
N LEU A 214 -15.44 20.84 -6.09
CA LEU A 214 -13.99 20.75 -5.87
C LEU A 214 -13.23 21.34 -7.08
N GLN A 215 -12.36 22.32 -6.83
CA GLN A 215 -11.45 22.87 -7.83
C GLN A 215 -10.04 22.34 -7.57
N PRO A 216 -9.40 21.65 -8.53
CA PRO A 216 -8.01 21.22 -8.36
C PRO A 216 -7.09 22.44 -8.31
N ASP A 217 -6.10 22.41 -7.41
CA ASP A 217 -5.00 23.38 -7.34
C ASP A 217 -3.86 22.99 -8.29
N ALA A 218 -3.66 21.69 -8.51
CA ALA A 218 -2.73 21.16 -9.51
C ALA A 218 -3.26 19.88 -10.17
N LEU A 219 -2.76 19.61 -11.37
CA LEU A 219 -3.04 18.41 -12.14
C LEU A 219 -1.76 17.62 -12.34
N LEU A 220 -1.81 16.31 -12.08
CA LEU A 220 -0.78 15.38 -12.52
C LEU A 220 -1.35 14.57 -13.69
N VAL A 221 -0.92 14.92 -14.90
CA VAL A 221 -1.44 14.37 -16.14
C VAL A 221 -0.55 13.21 -16.58
N ARG A 222 -1.04 11.99 -16.38
CA ARG A 222 -0.37 10.75 -16.82
C ARG A 222 -0.36 10.67 -18.34
N CYS A 223 0.79 10.35 -18.91
CA CYS A 223 1.00 10.27 -20.36
C CYS A 223 2.25 9.45 -20.70
N ALA A 224 2.31 8.93 -21.93
CA ALA A 224 3.47 8.15 -22.40
C ALA A 224 4.69 9.03 -22.70
N HIS A 225 4.48 10.30 -23.06
CA HIS A 225 5.51 11.23 -23.50
C HIS A 225 5.33 12.60 -22.83
N GLU A 226 6.37 13.43 -22.89
CA GLU A 226 6.33 14.78 -22.31
C GLU A 226 5.23 15.65 -22.95
N LEU A 227 4.53 16.42 -22.11
CA LEU A 227 3.52 17.36 -22.58
C LEU A 227 4.20 18.60 -23.15
N SER A 228 3.91 18.91 -24.42
CA SER A 228 4.31 20.19 -25.01
C SER A 228 3.69 21.37 -24.25
N LEU A 229 4.35 22.53 -24.32
CA LEU A 229 3.86 23.74 -23.65
C LEU A 229 2.45 24.15 -24.12
N ASP A 230 2.13 23.94 -25.39
CA ASP A 230 0.81 24.25 -25.94
C ASP A 230 -0.28 23.32 -25.39
N VAL A 231 0.04 22.03 -25.21
CA VAL A 231 -0.86 21.07 -24.57
C VAL A 231 -1.09 21.46 -23.11
N ARG A 232 -0.03 21.83 -22.37
CA ARG A 232 -0.14 22.29 -20.98
C ARG A 232 -0.99 23.56 -20.86
N ARG A 233 -0.75 24.56 -21.71
CA ARG A 233 -1.54 25.80 -21.77
C ARG A 233 -3.00 25.54 -22.07
N LYS A 234 -3.27 24.61 -23.00
CA LYS A 234 -4.64 24.20 -23.34
C LYS A 234 -5.32 23.56 -22.14
N ILE A 235 -4.68 22.58 -21.48
CA ILE A 235 -5.24 21.96 -20.27
C ILE A 235 -5.55 23.03 -19.23
N ALA A 236 -4.55 23.85 -18.87
CA ALA A 236 -4.66 24.93 -17.92
C ALA A 236 -5.86 25.85 -18.17
N LEU A 237 -6.03 26.32 -19.41
CA LEU A 237 -7.14 27.19 -19.81
C LEU A 237 -8.50 26.52 -19.63
N TYR A 238 -8.66 25.25 -20.04
CA TYR A 238 -9.94 24.55 -19.95
C TYR A 238 -10.27 24.07 -18.53
N THR A 239 -9.26 23.84 -17.68
CA THR A 239 -9.43 23.33 -16.32
C THR A 239 -9.40 24.42 -15.25
N ASN A 240 -9.09 25.66 -15.64
CA ASN A 240 -8.89 26.80 -14.73
C ASN A 240 -7.80 26.52 -13.67
N VAL A 241 -6.71 25.90 -14.11
CA VAL A 241 -5.53 25.58 -13.28
C VAL A 241 -4.33 26.34 -13.84
N PRO A 242 -3.44 26.92 -13.02
CA PRO A 242 -2.22 27.58 -13.50
C PRO A 242 -1.38 26.66 -14.40
N VAL A 243 -0.73 27.22 -15.42
CA VAL A 243 0.04 26.43 -16.41
C VAL A 243 1.18 25.65 -15.76
N GLU A 244 1.84 26.28 -14.80
CA GLU A 244 2.90 25.69 -13.97
C GLU A 244 2.39 24.54 -13.10
N ALA A 245 1.10 24.54 -12.74
CA ALA A 245 0.46 23.51 -11.93
C ALA A 245 -0.16 22.37 -12.77
N VAL A 246 0.01 22.40 -14.10
CA VAL A 246 -0.23 21.25 -14.97
C VAL A 246 1.09 20.48 -15.10
N VAL A 247 1.25 19.46 -14.26
CA VAL A 247 2.46 18.64 -14.14
C VAL A 247 2.33 17.39 -15.02
N CYS A 248 3.38 17.08 -15.77
CA CYS A 248 3.47 15.93 -16.65
C CYS A 248 3.92 14.70 -15.85
N GLY A 249 3.04 13.71 -15.74
CA GLY A 249 3.35 12.42 -15.11
C GLY A 249 3.72 11.39 -16.17
N VAL A 250 4.91 11.49 -16.74
CA VAL A 250 5.36 10.51 -17.75
C VAL A 250 5.48 9.10 -17.16
N ASP A 251 5.31 8.09 -17.99
CA ASP A 251 5.68 6.72 -17.64
C ASP A 251 7.20 6.63 -17.47
N VAL A 252 7.62 5.90 -16.43
CA VAL A 252 9.03 5.67 -16.09
C VAL A 252 9.27 4.18 -15.93
N ASP A 253 10.47 3.75 -16.26
CA ASP A 253 10.99 2.40 -16.06
C ASP A 253 11.24 2.09 -14.57
N ASP A 254 11.52 3.13 -13.78
CA ASP A 254 11.77 3.02 -12.34
C ASP A 254 10.93 4.03 -11.54
N ILE A 255 10.10 3.51 -10.63
CA ILE A 255 9.29 4.31 -9.70
C ILE A 255 10.12 5.26 -8.83
N HIS A 256 11.38 4.96 -8.56
CA HIS A 256 12.29 5.81 -7.77
C HIS A 256 12.72 7.08 -8.53
N LYS A 257 12.48 7.16 -9.85
CA LYS A 257 12.68 8.39 -10.65
C LYS A 257 11.54 9.40 -10.47
N ILE A 258 10.38 8.97 -9.95
CA ILE A 258 9.18 9.82 -9.85
C ILE A 258 9.39 11.02 -8.91
N PRO A 259 9.96 10.88 -7.70
CA PRO A 259 10.25 12.02 -6.84
C PRO A 259 11.11 13.10 -7.54
N LEU A 260 12.13 12.68 -8.28
CA LEU A 260 13.01 13.58 -9.05
C LEU A 260 12.21 14.32 -10.12
N LYS A 261 11.44 13.60 -10.95
CA LYS A 261 10.62 14.20 -12.03
C LYS A 261 9.54 15.16 -11.53
N LEU A 262 8.93 14.88 -10.38
CA LEU A 262 7.95 15.78 -9.78
C LEU A 262 8.61 17.05 -9.25
N HIS A 263 9.81 16.94 -8.66
CA HIS A 263 10.58 18.06 -8.18
C HIS A 263 11.13 18.95 -9.31
N GLU A 264 11.63 18.34 -10.39
CA GLU A 264 12.07 19.05 -11.61
C GLU A 264 10.98 19.96 -12.18
N GLN A 265 9.72 19.53 -12.10
CA GLN A 265 8.56 20.32 -12.55
C GLN A 265 8.01 21.27 -11.48
N GLY A 266 8.60 21.29 -10.28
CA GLY A 266 8.29 22.23 -9.21
C GLY A 266 6.97 21.99 -8.47
N LEU A 267 6.41 20.77 -8.54
CA LEU A 267 5.12 20.45 -7.88
C LEU A 267 5.15 20.72 -6.38
N ASP A 268 6.21 20.26 -5.71
CA ASP A 268 6.43 20.47 -4.28
C ASP A 268 6.57 21.96 -3.94
N GLY A 269 7.22 22.75 -4.80
CA GLY A 269 7.29 24.21 -4.64
C GLY A 269 5.93 24.89 -4.74
N ILE A 270 5.06 24.43 -5.64
CA ILE A 270 3.67 24.92 -5.77
C ILE A 270 2.89 24.61 -4.49
N VAL A 271 2.99 23.38 -3.99
CA VAL A 271 2.33 22.93 -2.76
C VAL A 271 2.77 23.79 -1.56
N VAL A 272 4.09 23.95 -1.35
CA VAL A 272 4.64 24.72 -0.23
C VAL A 272 4.16 26.17 -0.24
N ARG A 273 4.18 26.83 -1.41
CA ARG A 273 3.68 28.21 -1.55
C ARG A 273 2.17 28.30 -1.31
N ARG A 274 1.39 27.41 -1.92
CA ARG A 274 -0.07 27.43 -1.87
C ARG A 274 -0.63 27.18 -0.47
N LEU A 275 0.07 26.37 0.33
CA LEU A 275 -0.29 26.00 1.70
C LEU A 275 0.41 26.83 2.79
N GLY A 276 1.23 27.82 2.40
CA GLY A 276 1.99 28.65 3.34
C GLY A 276 2.84 27.81 4.30
N LEU A 277 3.52 26.80 3.76
CA LEU A 277 4.40 25.91 4.53
C LEU A 277 5.79 26.53 4.65
N ALA A 278 6.39 26.45 5.83
CA ALA A 278 7.80 26.78 6.03
C ALA A 278 8.63 25.53 5.71
N GLY A 279 9.45 25.57 4.66
CA GLY A 279 10.26 24.44 4.24
C GLY A 279 11.50 24.87 3.48
N GLN A 280 12.54 24.06 3.56
CA GLN A 280 13.78 24.28 2.82
C GLN A 280 13.66 23.67 1.42
N SER A 281 14.67 23.87 0.57
CA SER A 281 14.80 23.05 -0.65
C SER A 281 14.99 21.58 -0.27
N PRO A 282 14.40 20.63 -1.02
CA PRO A 282 14.48 19.22 -0.66
C PRO A 282 15.89 18.67 -0.90
N ASP A 283 16.40 17.88 0.05
CA ASP A 283 17.57 17.04 -0.19
C ASP A 283 17.15 15.70 -0.83
N LEU A 284 17.36 15.58 -2.13
CA LEU A 284 17.04 14.37 -2.90
C LEU A 284 18.27 13.51 -3.20
N THR A 285 19.40 13.71 -2.49
CA THR A 285 20.66 12.98 -2.75
C THR A 285 20.46 11.46 -2.73
N GLN A 286 19.68 10.94 -1.77
CA GLN A 286 19.43 9.50 -1.66
C GLN A 286 18.61 8.94 -2.83
N TRP A 287 17.70 9.72 -3.41
CA TRP A 287 16.93 9.31 -4.58
C TRP A 287 17.81 9.22 -5.83
N HIS A 288 18.74 10.18 -6.02
CA HIS A 288 19.74 10.09 -7.08
C HIS A 288 20.61 8.84 -6.91
N SER A 289 21.12 8.58 -5.70
CA SER A 289 21.94 7.38 -5.45
C SER A 289 21.21 6.07 -5.74
N ILE A 290 19.90 5.99 -5.49
CA ILE A 290 19.09 4.80 -5.81
C ILE A 290 18.99 4.60 -7.33
N VAL A 291 18.70 5.69 -8.07
CA VAL A 291 18.58 5.64 -9.53
C VAL A 291 19.93 5.29 -10.16
N ASP A 292 21.02 5.91 -9.71
CA ASP A 292 22.37 5.65 -10.21
C ASP A 292 22.80 4.20 -9.95
N ALA A 293 22.48 3.64 -8.77
CA ALA A 293 22.81 2.26 -8.44
C ALA A 293 22.14 1.24 -9.37
N ALA A 294 20.92 1.54 -9.85
CA ALA A 294 20.22 0.69 -10.81
C ALA A 294 20.89 0.69 -12.19
N GLU A 295 21.51 1.79 -12.60
CA GLU A 295 22.14 1.94 -13.91
C GLU A 295 23.54 1.33 -13.99
N VAL A 296 24.26 1.26 -12.86
CA VAL A 296 25.65 0.76 -12.78
C VAL A 296 25.72 -0.75 -12.50
N ALA A 297 24.60 -1.42 -12.22
CA ALA A 297 24.59 -2.85 -11.88
C ALA A 297 25.26 -3.72 -12.97
N ASP A 298 26.27 -4.51 -12.57
CA ASP A 298 27.15 -5.27 -13.47
C ASP A 298 26.97 -6.79 -13.38
N ALA A 299 26.22 -7.27 -12.38
CA ALA A 299 25.86 -8.66 -12.19
C ALA A 299 24.33 -8.86 -12.29
N GLU A 300 23.91 -10.03 -12.76
CA GLU A 300 22.50 -10.46 -12.75
C GLU A 300 22.33 -11.69 -11.85
N VAL A 301 21.31 -11.67 -10.98
CA VAL A 301 20.95 -12.79 -10.10
C VAL A 301 19.50 -13.17 -10.37
N ARG A 302 19.27 -14.43 -10.74
CA ARG A 302 17.95 -14.97 -11.03
C ARG A 302 17.35 -15.65 -9.81
N ILE A 303 16.18 -15.18 -9.38
CA ILE A 303 15.49 -15.70 -8.20
C ILE A 303 14.14 -16.27 -8.60
N ALA A 304 13.89 -17.56 -8.34
CA ALA A 304 12.57 -18.14 -8.48
C ALA A 304 11.69 -17.75 -7.29
N MET A 305 10.59 -17.04 -7.54
CA MET A 305 9.51 -16.83 -6.58
C MET A 305 8.44 -17.90 -6.81
N VAL A 306 8.44 -18.94 -5.97
CA VAL A 306 7.58 -20.12 -6.11
C VAL A 306 6.27 -19.90 -5.35
N GLY A 307 5.29 -19.33 -6.03
CA GLY A 307 4.05 -18.85 -5.44
C GLY A 307 2.80 -19.49 -6.02
N LYS A 308 1.66 -19.25 -5.36
CA LYS A 308 0.32 -19.59 -5.85
C LYS A 308 -0.29 -18.44 -6.66
N TYR A 309 0.10 -17.20 -6.35
CA TYR A 309 -0.50 -15.97 -6.90
C TYR A 309 0.37 -15.35 -8.00
N VAL A 310 1.03 -16.17 -8.83
CA VAL A 310 2.05 -15.69 -9.79
C VAL A 310 1.51 -14.92 -11.00
N LYS A 311 0.20 -14.99 -11.26
CA LYS A 311 -0.45 -14.28 -12.36
C LYS A 311 -0.63 -12.78 -12.10
N LEU A 312 -0.75 -12.39 -10.83
CA LEU A 312 -0.83 -10.99 -10.41
C LEU A 312 0.41 -10.65 -9.59
N ARG A 313 1.33 -9.87 -10.18
CA ARG A 313 2.58 -9.49 -9.50
C ARG A 313 2.34 -8.74 -8.20
N ASP A 314 1.25 -7.97 -8.14
CA ASP A 314 0.87 -7.16 -6.98
C ASP A 314 0.54 -8.00 -5.74
N ALA A 315 0.25 -9.29 -5.90
CA ALA A 315 0.05 -10.21 -4.78
C ALA A 315 1.33 -10.47 -3.95
N TYR A 316 2.48 -10.08 -4.48
CA TYR A 316 3.80 -10.22 -3.84
C TYR A 316 4.63 -8.92 -3.97
N LEU A 317 3.97 -7.76 -4.04
CA LEU A 317 4.62 -6.48 -4.32
C LEU A 317 5.74 -6.15 -3.33
N SER A 318 5.50 -6.28 -2.02
CA SER A 318 6.51 -6.00 -1.00
C SER A 318 7.70 -6.95 -1.08
N LEU A 319 7.50 -8.21 -1.49
CA LEU A 319 8.59 -9.15 -1.72
C LEU A 319 9.38 -8.82 -2.99
N HIS A 320 8.69 -8.42 -4.05
CA HIS A 320 9.32 -7.93 -5.28
C HIS A 320 10.22 -6.72 -4.97
N GLU A 321 9.69 -5.72 -4.27
CA GLU A 321 10.44 -4.52 -3.90
C GLU A 321 11.58 -4.84 -2.93
N ALA A 322 11.39 -5.75 -1.95
CA ALA A 322 12.46 -6.16 -1.04
C ALA A 322 13.65 -6.82 -1.77
N LEU A 323 13.37 -7.72 -2.72
CA LEU A 323 14.41 -8.32 -3.56
C LEU A 323 15.12 -7.27 -4.40
N ARG A 324 14.36 -6.34 -4.99
CA ARG A 324 14.92 -5.24 -5.77
C ARG A 324 15.81 -4.32 -4.92
N HIS A 325 15.40 -4.00 -3.70
CA HIS A 325 16.22 -3.23 -2.75
C HIS A 325 17.52 -3.96 -2.40
N ALA A 326 17.49 -5.28 -2.26
CA ALA A 326 18.70 -6.07 -2.06
C ALA A 326 19.65 -5.93 -3.27
N GLY A 327 19.11 -6.01 -4.50
CA GLY A 327 19.87 -5.77 -5.72
C GLY A 327 20.51 -4.38 -5.78
N LEU A 328 19.76 -3.33 -5.44
CA LEU A 328 20.29 -1.96 -5.36
C LEU A 328 21.43 -1.84 -4.34
N LYS A 329 21.33 -2.57 -3.22
CA LYS A 329 22.36 -2.57 -2.17
C LYS A 329 23.63 -3.33 -2.58
N THR A 330 23.50 -4.37 -3.40
CA THR A 330 24.61 -5.20 -3.88
C THR A 330 25.11 -4.82 -5.27
N PHE A 331 24.55 -3.77 -5.88
CA PHE A 331 24.80 -3.37 -7.27
C PHE A 331 24.56 -4.52 -8.27
N SER A 332 23.49 -5.28 -8.05
CA SER A 332 23.11 -6.42 -8.87
C SER A 332 21.69 -6.26 -9.41
N ARG A 333 21.48 -6.64 -10.67
CA ARG A 333 20.16 -6.74 -11.29
C ARG A 333 19.48 -8.02 -10.82
N ILE A 334 18.29 -7.91 -10.25
CA ILE A 334 17.49 -9.08 -9.84
C ILE A 334 16.49 -9.45 -10.93
N ASP A 335 16.62 -10.65 -11.49
CA ASP A 335 15.66 -11.26 -12.42
C ASP A 335 14.71 -12.20 -11.63
N ILE A 336 13.52 -11.68 -11.31
CA ILE A 336 12.52 -12.46 -10.55
C ILE A 336 11.71 -13.32 -11.52
N ARG A 337 11.87 -14.64 -11.41
CA ARG A 337 11.07 -15.64 -12.12
C ARG A 337 9.92 -16.09 -11.25
N TYR A 338 8.72 -15.65 -11.60
CA TYR A 338 7.50 -16.12 -10.96
C TYR A 338 7.18 -17.53 -11.45
N VAL A 339 7.19 -18.51 -10.55
CA VAL A 339 6.96 -19.92 -10.87
C VAL A 339 5.71 -20.39 -10.13
N ASP A 340 4.73 -20.92 -10.87
CA ASP A 340 3.53 -21.48 -10.27
C ASP A 340 3.87 -22.78 -9.54
N CYS A 341 3.57 -22.84 -8.24
CA CYS A 341 3.75 -24.05 -7.45
C CYS A 341 2.97 -25.25 -7.99
N GLU A 342 1.82 -25.06 -8.64
CA GLU A 342 1.03 -26.15 -9.22
C GLU A 342 1.71 -26.76 -10.46
N GLU A 343 2.48 -25.96 -11.21
CA GLU A 343 3.30 -26.47 -12.33
C GLU A 343 4.42 -27.38 -11.81
N ILE A 344 5.06 -27.03 -10.69
CA ILE A 344 6.06 -27.90 -10.05
C ILE A 344 5.43 -29.20 -9.55
N GLU A 345 4.21 -29.12 -9.04
CA GLU A 345 3.49 -30.28 -8.55
C GLU A 345 3.19 -31.27 -9.68
N GLN A 346 2.74 -30.78 -10.84
CA GLN A 346 2.31 -31.59 -12.00
C GLN A 346 3.46 -32.02 -12.92
N HIS A 347 4.43 -31.13 -13.16
CA HIS A 347 5.46 -31.30 -14.19
C HIS A 347 6.88 -31.43 -13.64
N GLY A 348 7.06 -31.28 -12.32
CA GLY A 348 8.36 -31.40 -11.66
C GLY A 348 9.16 -30.09 -11.60
N THR A 349 10.40 -30.17 -11.14
CA THR A 349 11.21 -29.01 -10.74
C THR A 349 12.06 -28.41 -11.86
N SER A 350 11.82 -28.76 -13.13
CA SER A 350 12.65 -28.29 -14.26
C SER A 350 12.63 -26.77 -14.42
N ALA A 351 11.54 -26.11 -14.02
CA ALA A 351 11.43 -24.65 -13.97
C ALA A 351 12.48 -23.99 -13.03
N LEU A 352 13.10 -24.75 -12.12
CA LEU A 352 14.09 -24.28 -11.17
C LEU A 352 15.54 -24.50 -11.63
N ASP A 353 15.79 -25.16 -12.77
CA ASP A 353 17.15 -25.55 -13.19
C ASP A 353 18.06 -24.38 -13.59
N THR A 354 17.50 -23.19 -13.80
CA THR A 354 18.24 -22.02 -14.29
C THR A 354 18.30 -20.86 -13.31
N VAL A 355 17.86 -21.05 -12.06
CA VAL A 355 17.80 -19.99 -11.04
C VAL A 355 18.94 -20.12 -10.04
N ASP A 356 19.40 -18.98 -9.53
CA ASP A 356 20.49 -18.87 -8.57
C ASP A 356 19.99 -18.98 -7.11
N ALA A 357 18.72 -18.65 -6.87
CA ALA A 357 18.08 -18.74 -5.56
C ALA A 357 16.57 -19.03 -5.67
N ILE A 358 15.99 -19.57 -4.61
CA ILE A 358 14.56 -19.88 -4.51
C ILE A 358 13.95 -19.14 -3.31
N LEU A 359 12.85 -18.43 -3.55
CA LEU A 359 12.00 -17.82 -2.53
C LEU A 359 10.62 -18.49 -2.56
N VAL A 360 10.17 -19.00 -1.41
CA VAL A 360 8.77 -19.43 -1.23
C VAL A 360 8.06 -18.42 -0.35
N PRO A 361 7.09 -17.65 -0.90
CA PRO A 361 6.39 -16.61 -0.18
C PRO A 361 5.27 -17.20 0.69
N GLY A 362 4.67 -16.33 1.49
CA GLY A 362 3.43 -16.62 2.22
C GLY A 362 2.27 -17.01 1.29
N GLY A 363 1.23 -17.57 1.88
CA GLY A 363 0.00 -17.89 1.18
C GLY A 363 -0.97 -18.64 2.09
N PHE A 364 -2.24 -18.68 1.67
CA PHE A 364 -3.31 -19.31 2.44
C PHE A 364 -3.96 -20.47 1.68
N GLY A 365 -4.37 -21.47 2.46
CA GLY A 365 -5.05 -22.67 1.98
C GLY A 365 -4.11 -23.75 1.46
N ASN A 366 -4.70 -24.89 1.09
CA ASN A 366 -4.00 -26.15 0.78
C ASN A 366 -3.49 -26.29 -0.67
N ARG A 367 -3.74 -25.31 -1.54
CA ARG A 367 -3.43 -25.42 -2.96
C ARG A 367 -1.94 -25.21 -3.24
N GLY A 368 -1.32 -26.14 -3.98
CA GLY A 368 0.07 -26.05 -4.45
C GLY A 368 1.13 -26.28 -3.36
N ILE A 369 0.73 -26.85 -2.21
CA ILE A 369 1.65 -27.12 -1.09
C ILE A 369 2.70 -28.17 -1.46
N GLU A 370 2.32 -29.25 -2.13
CA GLU A 370 3.26 -30.31 -2.53
C GLU A 370 4.26 -29.81 -3.58
N GLY A 371 3.84 -28.93 -4.49
CA GLY A 371 4.74 -28.21 -5.38
C GLY A 371 5.79 -27.37 -4.64
N LYS A 372 5.39 -26.64 -3.59
CA LYS A 372 6.32 -25.89 -2.73
C LYS A 372 7.29 -26.80 -1.98
N ILE A 373 6.81 -27.92 -1.42
CA ILE A 373 7.65 -28.92 -0.75
C ILE A 373 8.69 -29.49 -1.73
N LYS A 374 8.31 -29.79 -2.98
CA LYS A 374 9.25 -30.22 -4.03
C LYS A 374 10.31 -29.15 -4.33
N ALA A 375 9.93 -27.87 -4.35
CA ALA A 375 10.88 -26.77 -4.54
C ALA A 375 11.87 -26.63 -3.37
N VAL A 376 11.42 -26.80 -2.12
CA VAL A 376 12.33 -26.82 -0.95
C VAL A 376 13.29 -27.98 -1.04
N ARG A 377 12.79 -29.19 -1.37
CA ARG A 377 13.61 -30.38 -1.52
C ARG A 377 14.71 -30.17 -2.57
N TYR A 378 14.32 -29.61 -3.71
CA TYR A 378 15.25 -29.24 -4.78
C TYR A 378 16.35 -28.31 -4.25
N ALA A 379 15.97 -27.25 -3.54
CA ALA A 379 16.91 -26.29 -2.99
C ALA A 379 17.89 -26.95 -2.00
N ARG A 380 17.39 -27.75 -1.06
CA ARG A 380 18.19 -28.46 -0.05
C ARG A 380 19.15 -29.46 -0.68
N GLU A 381 18.67 -30.33 -1.56
CA GLU A 381 19.47 -31.41 -2.15
C GLU A 381 20.55 -30.88 -3.11
N ARG A 382 20.27 -29.77 -3.81
CA ARG A 382 21.20 -29.14 -4.75
C ARG A 382 21.98 -27.96 -4.15
N ARG A 383 21.78 -27.64 -2.87
CA ARG A 383 22.41 -26.52 -2.16
C ARG A 383 22.17 -25.17 -2.83
N VAL A 384 20.97 -24.96 -3.37
CA VAL A 384 20.53 -23.65 -3.89
C VAL A 384 20.08 -22.79 -2.70
N PRO A 385 20.53 -21.52 -2.58
CA PRO A 385 20.05 -20.59 -1.57
C PRO A 385 18.52 -20.52 -1.52
N PHE A 386 17.97 -20.62 -0.32
CA PHE A 386 16.53 -20.68 -0.08
C PHE A 386 16.09 -19.65 0.97
N LEU A 387 15.00 -18.93 0.68
CA LEU A 387 14.30 -18.07 1.64
C LEU A 387 12.82 -18.46 1.71
N GLY A 388 12.37 -18.89 2.88
CA GLY A 388 10.98 -19.26 3.14
C GLY A 388 10.30 -18.24 4.07
N ILE A 389 9.22 -17.62 3.61
CA ILE A 389 8.48 -16.59 4.36
C ILE A 389 7.12 -17.14 4.79
N CYS A 390 6.84 -17.12 6.09
CA CYS A 390 5.61 -17.64 6.69
C CYS A 390 5.31 -19.09 6.23
N LEU A 391 4.40 -19.29 5.28
CA LEU A 391 4.16 -20.59 4.65
C LEU A 391 5.44 -21.22 4.09
N GLY A 392 6.38 -20.42 3.56
CA GLY A 392 7.69 -20.90 3.10
C GLY A 392 8.51 -21.59 4.19
N LEU A 393 8.46 -21.09 5.43
CA LEU A 393 9.09 -21.73 6.58
C LEU A 393 8.36 -23.03 6.94
N GLN A 394 7.02 -23.01 6.95
CA GLN A 394 6.22 -24.19 7.27
C GLN A 394 6.49 -25.35 6.30
N VAL A 395 6.50 -25.09 4.99
CA VAL A 395 6.79 -26.14 3.99
C VAL A 395 8.23 -26.64 4.09
N ALA A 396 9.17 -25.83 4.58
CA ALA A 396 10.53 -26.28 4.82
C ALA A 396 10.63 -27.23 6.01
N LEU A 397 9.89 -26.96 7.10
CA LEU A 397 9.77 -27.90 8.22
C LEU A 397 9.13 -29.23 7.79
N ILE A 398 8.09 -29.16 6.96
CA ILE A 398 7.41 -30.34 6.40
C ILE A 398 8.37 -31.15 5.53
N GLU A 399 9.08 -30.51 4.59
CA GLU A 399 10.04 -31.18 3.71
C GLU A 399 11.14 -31.88 4.51
N TYR A 400 11.71 -31.20 5.50
CA TYR A 400 12.78 -31.74 6.32
C TYR A 400 12.30 -32.91 7.19
N GLY A 401 11.11 -32.77 7.80
CA GLY A 401 10.46 -33.84 8.56
C GLY A 401 10.27 -35.10 7.72
N ARG A 402 9.73 -34.96 6.50
CA ARG A 402 9.47 -36.09 5.59
C ARG A 402 10.77 -36.74 5.08
N ASN A 403 11.70 -35.95 4.57
CA ASN A 403 12.80 -36.47 3.76
C ASN A 403 14.11 -36.68 4.54
N VAL A 404 14.31 -35.98 5.66
CA VAL A 404 15.55 -36.08 6.45
C VAL A 404 15.31 -36.85 7.76
N LEU A 405 14.19 -36.57 8.44
CA LEU A 405 13.87 -37.24 9.71
C LEU A 405 13.06 -38.54 9.53
N GLY A 406 12.55 -38.81 8.33
CA GLY A 406 11.75 -40.00 8.04
C GLY A 406 10.35 -39.98 8.66
N LEU A 407 9.82 -38.81 9.00
CA LEU A 407 8.45 -38.64 9.49
C LEU A 407 7.48 -38.71 8.31
N GLU A 408 7.11 -39.92 7.92
CA GLU A 408 6.19 -40.16 6.82
C GLU A 408 4.87 -39.41 7.04
N ARG A 409 4.39 -38.72 5.99
CA ARG A 409 3.19 -37.87 6.07
C ARG A 409 3.26 -36.75 7.12
N ALA A 410 4.46 -36.27 7.48
CA ALA A 410 4.57 -35.03 8.25
C ALA A 410 3.87 -33.88 7.51
N ASN A 411 3.08 -33.07 8.22
CA ASN A 411 2.31 -32.00 7.61
C ASN A 411 1.94 -30.89 8.62
N SER A 412 1.25 -29.86 8.14
CA SER A 412 0.52 -28.92 8.99
C SER A 412 -0.93 -29.37 9.18
N THR A 413 -1.48 -29.15 10.37
CA THR A 413 -2.91 -29.35 10.64
C THR A 413 -3.82 -28.41 9.83
N GLU A 414 -3.27 -27.33 9.25
CA GLU A 414 -4.01 -26.49 8.29
C GLU A 414 -4.30 -27.24 6.98
N PHE A 415 -3.40 -28.12 6.53
CA PHE A 415 -3.48 -28.78 5.22
C PHE A 415 -3.95 -30.23 5.32
N ASP A 416 -3.53 -30.95 6.36
CA ASP A 416 -3.95 -32.32 6.66
C ASP A 416 -4.22 -32.46 8.17
N PRO A 417 -5.47 -32.25 8.62
CA PRO A 417 -5.86 -32.43 10.02
C PRO A 417 -5.64 -33.86 10.54
N GLY A 418 -5.53 -34.85 9.65
CA GLY A 418 -5.28 -36.26 9.97
C GLY A 418 -3.81 -36.68 9.82
N ALA A 419 -2.88 -35.73 9.73
CA ALA A 419 -1.46 -36.03 9.62
C ALA A 419 -0.97 -36.76 10.89
N PRO A 420 -0.29 -37.92 10.77
CA PRO A 420 0.24 -38.63 11.94
C PRO A 420 1.37 -37.85 12.64
N HIS A 421 2.00 -36.92 11.92
CA HIS A 421 3.10 -36.08 12.41
C HIS A 421 2.82 -34.60 12.09
N PRO A 422 2.04 -33.90 12.92
CA PRO A 422 1.72 -32.48 12.73
C PRO A 422 2.91 -31.60 13.15
N VAL A 423 3.87 -31.39 12.25
CA VAL A 423 5.08 -30.57 12.53
C VAL A 423 4.79 -29.07 12.59
N VAL A 424 3.60 -28.65 12.13
CA VAL A 424 3.09 -27.28 12.24
C VAL A 424 1.64 -27.34 12.72
N GLU A 425 1.36 -26.74 13.87
CA GLU A 425 0.04 -26.72 14.48
C GLU A 425 -0.46 -25.30 14.75
N LEU A 426 -1.77 -25.17 14.89
CA LEU A 426 -2.38 -23.96 15.41
C LEU A 426 -2.03 -23.82 16.89
N ALA A 427 -1.38 -22.71 17.26
CA ALA A 427 -1.19 -22.38 18.66
C ALA A 427 -2.56 -22.17 19.33
N SER A 428 -2.84 -22.95 20.38
CA SER A 428 -4.05 -22.86 21.19
C SER A 428 -4.07 -21.59 22.05
N GLU A 429 -2.89 -21.06 22.41
CA GLU A 429 -2.75 -19.84 23.19
C GLU A 429 -1.54 -19.04 22.70
N TRP A 430 -1.70 -17.73 22.55
CA TRP A 430 -0.58 -16.81 22.33
C TRP A 430 -0.92 -15.43 22.90
N SER A 431 0.08 -14.69 23.36
CA SER A 431 -0.11 -13.34 23.89
C SER A 431 0.58 -12.31 23.01
N ASP A 432 -0.09 -11.19 22.80
CA ASP A 432 0.48 -10.01 22.15
C ASP A 432 0.52 -8.81 23.10
N HIS A 433 1.48 -7.93 22.89
CA HIS A 433 1.59 -6.65 23.59
C HIS A 433 0.44 -5.69 23.26
N VAL A 434 -0.18 -5.81 22.07
CA VAL A 434 -1.32 -4.99 21.65
C VAL A 434 -2.68 -5.58 22.09
N ARG A 435 -2.84 -6.91 21.99
CA ARG A 435 -4.15 -7.58 22.14
C ARG A 435 -4.28 -8.47 23.40
N GLY A 436 -3.24 -8.59 24.22
CA GLY A 436 -3.24 -9.45 25.41
C GLY A 436 -3.17 -10.95 25.09
N ALA A 437 -3.46 -11.81 26.08
CA ALA A 437 -3.52 -13.26 25.89
C ALA A 437 -4.77 -13.65 25.08
N GLN A 438 -4.56 -14.42 24.01
CA GLN A 438 -5.60 -14.92 23.14
C GLN A 438 -5.67 -16.45 23.23
N VAL A 439 -6.87 -16.95 23.48
CA VAL A 439 -7.17 -18.40 23.53
C VAL A 439 -7.95 -18.77 22.27
N ARG A 440 -7.47 -19.80 21.57
CA ARG A 440 -8.03 -20.23 20.29
C ARG A 440 -8.63 -21.63 20.41
N ALA A 441 -9.88 -21.76 19.96
CA ALA A 441 -10.56 -23.03 19.73
C ALA A 441 -10.80 -23.23 18.23
N GLU A 442 -11.05 -24.47 17.81
CA GLU A 442 -11.24 -24.87 16.40
C GLU A 442 -12.38 -24.09 15.70
N HIS A 443 -13.35 -23.57 16.47
CA HIS A 443 -14.49 -22.77 15.99
C HIS A 443 -14.32 -21.25 16.15
N SER A 444 -13.12 -20.77 16.51
CA SER A 444 -12.86 -19.32 16.63
C SER A 444 -12.94 -18.62 15.27
N ASN A 445 -13.35 -17.35 15.27
CA ASN A 445 -13.33 -16.52 14.07
C ASN A 445 -11.92 -16.50 13.49
N LYS A 446 -11.81 -16.80 12.18
CA LYS A 446 -10.52 -16.82 11.47
C LYS A 446 -9.87 -15.43 11.42
N GLY A 447 -10.65 -14.35 11.51
CA GLY A 447 -10.17 -12.97 11.69
C GLY A 447 -10.10 -12.56 13.17
N GLY A 448 -9.07 -11.80 13.54
CA GLY A 448 -8.92 -11.19 14.87
C GLY A 448 -8.13 -11.99 15.91
N THR A 449 -7.92 -13.31 15.71
CA THR A 449 -7.17 -14.20 16.62
C THR A 449 -5.76 -14.58 16.15
N MET A 450 -5.26 -13.91 15.09
CA MET A 450 -3.98 -14.18 14.43
C MET A 450 -2.85 -13.28 14.95
N ARG A 451 -1.63 -13.81 15.02
CA ARG A 451 -0.40 -13.02 15.22
C ARG A 451 -0.30 -12.00 14.09
N LEU A 452 -0.47 -10.73 14.41
CA LEU A 452 -0.47 -9.62 13.46
C LEU A 452 0.38 -8.48 14.03
N GLY A 453 1.23 -7.90 13.18
CA GLY A 453 2.04 -6.74 13.53
C GLY A 453 3.38 -7.11 14.14
N ALA A 454 4.13 -6.08 14.53
CA ALA A 454 5.52 -6.22 14.90
C ALA A 454 5.68 -7.03 16.20
N GLN A 455 6.46 -8.10 16.17
CA GLN A 455 6.73 -8.94 17.34
C GLN A 455 8.22 -9.13 17.55
N ALA A 456 8.62 -9.11 18.83
CA ALA A 456 10.00 -9.33 19.22
C ALA A 456 10.41 -10.78 18.96
N VAL A 457 11.52 -10.97 18.25
CA VAL A 457 12.13 -12.28 17.99
C VAL A 457 13.55 -12.27 18.57
N ALA A 458 13.81 -13.17 19.50
CA ALA A 458 15.16 -13.41 20.00
C ALA A 458 15.92 -14.31 19.02
N LEU A 459 17.09 -13.86 18.58
CA LEU A 459 17.94 -14.59 17.65
C LEU A 459 19.00 -15.40 18.41
N GLU A 460 19.16 -16.66 18.04
CA GLU A 460 20.19 -17.54 18.60
C GLU A 460 21.58 -17.00 18.24
N THR A 461 22.44 -16.85 19.24
CA THR A 461 23.79 -16.30 19.02
C THR A 461 24.63 -17.26 18.17
N GLY A 462 25.27 -16.75 17.12
CA GLY A 462 26.04 -17.56 16.17
C GLY A 462 25.18 -18.24 15.08
N SER A 463 23.87 -17.95 15.04
CA SER A 463 23.05 -18.30 13.88
C SER A 463 23.27 -17.34 12.71
N LEU A 464 23.03 -17.80 11.49
CA LEU A 464 23.10 -16.96 10.29
C LEU A 464 22.20 -15.71 10.40
N ALA A 465 21.01 -15.86 11.01
CA ALA A 465 20.10 -14.73 11.21
C ALA A 465 20.71 -13.68 12.15
N HIS A 466 21.29 -14.10 13.28
CA HIS A 466 21.96 -13.18 14.21
C HIS A 466 23.09 -12.40 13.52
N ASP A 467 23.88 -13.07 12.68
CA ASP A 467 25.01 -12.44 11.99
C ASP A 467 24.55 -11.46 10.90
N LEU A 468 23.47 -11.76 10.18
CA LEU A 468 22.90 -10.88 9.16
C LEU A 468 22.22 -9.64 9.76
N TYR A 469 21.44 -9.81 10.84
CA TYR A 469 20.74 -8.70 11.48
C TYR A 469 21.66 -7.86 12.39
N GLY A 470 22.76 -8.43 12.88
CA GLY A 470 23.68 -7.73 13.79
C GLY A 470 23.07 -7.37 15.14
N ALA A 471 21.99 -8.06 15.54
CA ALA A 471 21.25 -7.79 16.78
C ALA A 471 20.78 -9.09 17.44
N ARG A 472 20.67 -9.08 18.78
CA ARG A 472 20.13 -10.21 19.56
C ARG A 472 18.60 -10.29 19.53
N THR A 473 17.94 -9.16 19.33
CA THR A 473 16.49 -9.06 19.27
C THR A 473 16.11 -8.19 18.09
N ILE A 474 15.20 -8.69 17.27
CA ILE A 474 14.63 -7.99 16.13
C ILE A 474 13.11 -7.88 16.30
N HIS A 475 12.48 -7.03 15.48
CA HIS A 475 11.03 -6.94 15.41
C HIS A 475 10.60 -7.13 13.96
N GLU A 476 9.71 -8.09 13.72
CA GLU A 476 9.18 -8.42 12.38
C GLU A 476 7.66 -8.57 12.45
N ARG A 477 6.98 -8.35 11.32
CA ARG A 477 5.51 -8.35 11.21
C ARG A 477 4.93 -9.70 10.84
#